data_AF-A0A062ICD6-F1
#
_entry.id   AF-A0A062ICD6-F1
#
_cell.length_a   1.000
_cell.length_b   1.000
_cell.length_c   1.000
_cell.angle_alpha   90.00
_cell.angle_beta   90.00
_cell.angle_gamma   90.00
#
_symmetry.space_group_name_H-M   'P 1'
#
loop_
_entity.id
_entity.type
_entity.pdbx_description
1 polymer ?
#
loop_
_entity_poly.entity_id
_entity_poly.type
_entity_poly.pdbx_seq_one_letter_code
_entity_poly.pdbx_strand_id
1 'polypeptide(L)'
;MPNDQVEQKVLIPEIREKLKALHDGPEAEFESFLAEYFFDLHYQPKPDAQPINLDIGHIWRLAVDHPTQKVLPCVHRAPVENDGEYRLLLIC
;
A
#
# COMPACT_ATOMS: atom_id res chain seq x y z
N MET A 1 7.56 0.52 -6.27
CA MET A 1 7.28 -0.73 -7.00
C MET A 1 6.35 -0.38 -8.14
N PRO A 2 6.52 -1.00 -9.33
CA PRO A 2 5.59 -0.81 -10.44
C PRO A 2 4.16 -1.21 -10.04
N ASN A 3 3.16 -0.40 -10.41
CA ASN A 3 1.75 -0.61 -10.02
C ASN A 3 1.17 -1.93 -10.55
N ASP A 4 1.65 -2.41 -11.70
CA ASP A 4 1.26 -3.68 -12.33
C ASP A 4 1.88 -4.92 -11.65
N GLN A 5 2.91 -4.73 -10.84
CA GLN A 5 3.63 -5.80 -10.13
C GLN A 5 3.21 -5.94 -8.66
N VAL A 6 2.16 -5.25 -8.26
CA VAL A 6 1.59 -5.32 -6.92
C VAL A 6 0.10 -5.62 -7.00
N GLU A 7 -0.47 -6.07 -5.90
CA GLU A 7 -1.92 -6.23 -5.73
C GLU A 7 -2.35 -5.63 -4.39
N GLN A 8 -3.54 -5.03 -4.36
CA GLN A 8 -4.13 -4.55 -3.12
C GLN A 8 -4.47 -5.73 -2.21
N LYS A 9 -4.08 -5.63 -0.95
CA LYS A 9 -4.32 -6.70 0.04
C LYS A 9 -5.80 -6.96 0.28
N VAL A 10 -6.64 -5.94 0.17
CA VAL A 10 -8.10 -6.06 0.35
C VAL A 10 -8.80 -6.90 -0.72
N LEU A 11 -8.11 -7.19 -1.84
CA LEU A 11 -8.60 -8.05 -2.91
C LEU A 11 -8.26 -9.53 -2.69
N ILE A 12 -7.38 -9.85 -1.75
CA ILE A 12 -6.96 -11.21 -1.45
C ILE A 12 -8.05 -11.87 -0.58
N PRO A 13 -8.64 -13.00 -1.01
CA PRO A 13 -9.77 -13.60 -0.32
C PRO A 13 -9.53 -13.83 1.18
N GLU A 14 -8.37 -14.37 1.55
CA GLU A 14 -8.05 -14.69 2.94
C GLU A 14 -7.91 -13.44 3.82
N ILE A 15 -7.44 -12.33 3.25
CA ILE A 15 -7.35 -11.05 3.97
C ILE A 15 -8.73 -10.41 4.05
N ARG A 16 -9.48 -10.43 2.95
CA ARG A 16 -10.82 -9.86 2.87
C ARG A 16 -11.78 -10.52 3.86
N GLU A 17 -11.74 -11.84 4.01
CA GLU A 17 -12.51 -12.56 5.02
C GLU A 17 -12.15 -12.15 6.45
N LYS A 18 -10.85 -11.93 6.74
CA LYS A 18 -10.41 -11.42 8.04
C LYS A 18 -10.90 -10.00 8.30
N LEU A 19 -10.88 -9.14 7.28
CA LEU A 19 -11.38 -7.77 7.39
C LEU A 19 -12.90 -7.74 7.57
N LYS A 20 -13.64 -8.64 6.91
CA LYS A 20 -15.08 -8.81 7.13
C LYS A 20 -15.41 -9.24 8.55
N ALA A 21 -14.62 -10.13 9.14
CA ALA A 21 -14.78 -10.53 10.53
C ALA A 21 -14.50 -9.40 11.54
N LEU A 22 -13.79 -8.34 11.13
CA LEU A 22 -13.56 -7.13 11.94
C LEU A 22 -14.64 -6.06 11.73
N HIS A 23 -15.49 -6.21 10.71
CA HIS A 23 -16.50 -5.24 10.34
C HIS A 23 -17.87 -5.66 10.90
N ASP A 24 -18.31 -4.97 11.95
CA ASP A 24 -19.59 -5.24 12.62
C ASP A 24 -20.80 -4.54 11.94
N GLY A 25 -20.57 -3.79 10.87
CA GLY A 25 -21.60 -3.05 10.13
C GLY A 25 -22.27 -3.85 9.00
N PRO A 26 -23.24 -3.26 8.29
CA PRO A 26 -23.86 -3.85 7.10
C PRO A 26 -22.86 -4.06 5.97
N GLU A 27 -22.95 -5.17 5.22
CA GLU A 27 -22.05 -5.44 4.07
C GLU A 27 -21.98 -4.28 3.05
N ALA A 28 -23.06 -3.51 2.90
CA ALA A 28 -23.10 -2.33 2.03
C ALA A 28 -22.10 -1.22 2.42
N GLU A 29 -21.67 -1.19 3.69
CA GLU A 29 -20.72 -0.21 4.23
C GLU A 29 -19.27 -0.74 4.23
N PHE A 30 -19.05 -2.00 3.83
CA PHE A 30 -17.74 -2.63 3.94
C PHE A 30 -16.63 -1.89 3.16
N GLU A 31 -16.91 -1.42 1.94
CA GLU A 31 -15.93 -0.65 1.16
C GLU A 31 -15.60 0.70 1.83
N SER A 32 -16.58 1.35 2.46
CA SER A 32 -16.33 2.58 3.22
C SER A 32 -15.48 2.30 4.46
N PHE A 33 -15.71 1.19 5.15
CA PHE A 33 -14.84 0.73 6.24
C PHE A 33 -13.40 0.50 5.78
N LEU A 34 -13.19 -0.13 4.60
CA LEU A 34 -11.85 -0.32 4.07
C LEU A 34 -11.12 1.01 3.85
N ALA A 35 -11.80 2.01 3.29
CA ALA A 35 -11.24 3.34 3.04
C ALA A 35 -11.04 4.16 4.32
N GLU A 36 -12.02 4.14 5.24
CA GLU A 36 -11.98 4.89 6.52
C GLU A 36 -10.78 4.46 7.39
N TYR A 37 -10.48 3.17 7.38
CA TYR A 37 -9.34 2.60 8.12
C TYR A 37 -8.09 2.39 7.25
N PHE A 38 -8.07 2.95 6.03
CA PHE A 38 -6.95 2.92 5.08
C PHE A 38 -6.47 1.51 4.69
N PHE A 39 -7.31 0.48 4.85
CA PHE A 39 -6.95 -0.90 4.48
C PHE A 39 -6.74 -1.03 2.96
N ASP A 40 -7.48 -0.27 2.16
CA ASP A 40 -7.39 -0.20 0.70
C ASP A 40 -6.07 0.41 0.17
N LEU A 41 -5.33 1.14 1.01
CA LEU A 41 -4.02 1.70 0.68
C LEU A 41 -2.85 0.71 0.86
N HIS A 42 -3.13 -0.53 1.27
CA HIS A 42 -2.11 -1.54 1.53
C HIS A 42 -1.96 -2.52 0.36
N TYR A 43 -0.73 -2.66 -0.12
CA TYR A 43 -0.38 -3.51 -1.26
C TYR A 43 0.61 -4.59 -0.85
N GLN A 44 0.59 -5.71 -1.58
CA GLN A 44 1.65 -6.71 -1.53
C GLN A 44 2.29 -6.91 -2.91
N PRO A 45 3.62 -7.15 -2.96
CA PRO A 45 4.30 -7.46 -4.20
C PRO A 45 3.88 -8.83 -4.73
N LYS A 46 3.75 -8.95 -6.04
CA LYS A 46 3.70 -10.25 -6.72
C LYS A 46 5.05 -10.97 -6.59
N PRO A 47 5.11 -12.31 -6.74
CA PRO A 47 6.33 -13.08 -6.50
C PRO A 47 7.57 -12.63 -7.28
N ASP A 48 7.38 -12.07 -8.48
CA ASP A 48 8.42 -11.61 -9.41
C ASP A 48 8.63 -10.09 -9.42
N ALA A 49 7.94 -9.37 -8.54
CA ALA A 49 7.95 -7.92 -8.52
C ALA A 49 9.35 -7.34 -8.23
N GLN A 50 9.79 -6.40 -9.06
CA GLN A 50 11.10 -5.78 -8.99
C GLN A 50 10.99 -4.36 -8.41
N PRO A 51 11.62 -4.07 -7.25
CA PRO A 51 11.70 -2.72 -6.73
C PRO A 51 12.50 -1.80 -7.67
N ILE A 52 12.04 -0.56 -7.82
CA ILE A 52 12.81 0.50 -8.48
C ILE A 52 13.58 1.24 -7.40
N ASN A 53 14.91 1.24 -7.49
CA ASN A 53 15.76 2.08 -6.65
C ASN A 53 15.76 3.51 -7.18
N LEU A 54 15.56 4.49 -6.30
CA LEU A 54 15.56 5.91 -6.66
C LEU A 54 16.91 6.59 -6.43
N ASP A 55 17.93 5.91 -5.91
CA ASP A 55 19.21 6.50 -5.50
C ASP A 55 19.05 7.68 -4.52
N ILE A 56 20.19 8.24 -4.10
CA ILE A 56 20.20 9.35 -3.15
C ILE A 56 19.77 10.64 -3.86
N GLY A 57 18.84 11.37 -3.24
CA GLY A 57 18.42 12.70 -3.71
C GLY A 57 17.32 12.73 -4.77
N HIS A 58 16.76 11.58 -5.18
CA HIS A 58 15.68 11.56 -6.18
C HIS A 58 14.30 11.16 -5.66
N ILE A 59 14.01 11.43 -4.39
CA ILE A 59 12.70 11.18 -3.79
C ILE A 59 11.56 11.97 -4.50
N TRP A 60 11.89 13.11 -5.11
CA TRP A 60 10.97 13.94 -5.90
C TRP A 60 10.37 13.22 -7.12
N ARG A 61 10.91 12.06 -7.51
CA ARG A 61 10.38 11.21 -8.58
C ARG A 61 9.15 10.39 -8.17
N LEU A 62 8.83 10.35 -6.88
CA LEU A 62 7.63 9.66 -6.39
C LEU A 62 6.38 10.44 -6.78
N ALA A 63 5.51 9.80 -7.57
CA ALA A 63 4.16 10.30 -7.79
C ALA A 63 3.31 10.05 -6.55
N VAL A 64 2.60 11.08 -6.09
CA VAL A 64 1.58 11.00 -5.04
C VAL A 64 0.19 10.92 -5.66
N ASP A 65 -0.79 10.52 -4.87
CA ASP A 65 -2.18 10.53 -5.31
C ASP A 65 -2.70 11.97 -5.35
N HIS A 66 -2.86 12.52 -6.55
CA HIS A 66 -3.30 13.90 -6.75
C HIS A 66 -4.17 14.01 -8.01
N PRO A 67 -5.29 14.77 -7.98
CA PRO A 67 -6.25 14.82 -9.10
C PRO A 67 -5.68 15.24 -10.46
N THR A 68 -4.60 16.01 -10.47
CA THR A 68 -3.96 16.49 -11.72
C THR A 68 -2.86 15.56 -12.24
N GLN A 69 -2.54 14.50 -11.50
CA GLN A 69 -1.46 13.59 -11.86
C GLN A 69 -1.91 12.70 -13.02
N LYS A 70 -1.05 12.53 -14.03
CA LYS A 70 -1.33 11.71 -15.22
C LYS A 70 -0.97 10.23 -15.06
N VAL A 71 -0.38 9.88 -13.93
CA VAL A 71 0.11 8.53 -13.63
C VAL A 71 -0.37 8.13 -12.24
N LEU A 72 -0.53 6.82 -12.03
CA LEU A 72 -0.87 6.28 -10.72
C LEU A 72 0.19 6.65 -9.68
N PRO A 73 -0.21 6.82 -8.39
CA PRO A 73 0.73 7.01 -7.30
C PRO A 73 1.73 5.86 -7.23
N CYS A 74 2.93 6.18 -6.74
CA CYS A 74 3.99 5.18 -6.57
C CYS A 74 3.71 4.32 -5.33
N VAL A 75 3.67 3.01 -5.49
CA VAL A 75 3.60 2.07 -4.35
C VAL A 75 4.99 1.92 -3.75
N HIS A 76 5.19 2.41 -2.53
CA HIS A 76 6.41 2.20 -1.77
C HIS A 76 6.22 1.12 -0.71
N ARG A 77 7.28 0.37 -0.41
CA ARG A 77 7.26 -0.64 0.65
C ARG A 77 7.90 -0.09 1.91
N ALA A 78 7.37 -0.48 3.06
CA ALA A 78 8.15 -0.39 4.28
C ALA A 78 9.40 -1.28 4.14
N PRO A 79 10.58 -0.82 4.61
CA PRO A 79 11.75 -1.67 4.70
C PRO A 79 11.51 -2.82 5.70
N VAL A 80 12.32 -3.88 5.64
CA VAL A 80 12.30 -4.93 6.68
C VAL A 80 12.81 -4.34 7.99
N GLU A 81 12.17 -4.69 9.10
CA GLU A 81 12.61 -4.30 10.44
C GLU A 81 13.67 -5.29 10.94
N ASN A 82 14.79 -4.75 11.44
CA ASN A 82 15.88 -5.51 12.03
C ASN A 82 15.96 -5.18 13.52
N ASP A 83 16.21 -6.18 14.36
CA ASP A 83 16.33 -5.98 15.79
C ASP A 83 17.54 -5.09 16.13
N GLY A 84 17.34 -4.14 17.05
CA GLY A 84 18.37 -3.17 17.46
C GLY A 84 18.67 -2.03 16.47
N GLU A 85 18.04 -1.99 15.28
CA GLU A 85 18.24 -0.92 14.30
C GLU A 85 17.13 0.14 14.37
N TYR A 86 17.50 1.37 14.72
CA TYR A 86 16.61 2.52 14.58
C TYR A 86 16.64 3.05 13.14
N ARG A 87 15.46 3.31 12.58
CA ARG A 87 15.33 3.85 11.22
C ARG A 87 14.42 5.06 11.18
N LEU A 88 14.75 5.98 10.27
CA LEU A 88 13.92 7.13 9.96
C LEU A 88 12.64 6.64 9.28
N LEU A 89 11.48 6.99 9.85
CA LEU A 89 10.19 6.75 9.23
C LEU A 89 9.91 7.87 8.22
N LEU A 90 9.72 7.51 6.96
CA LEU A 90 9.12 8.40 5.97
C LEU A 90 7.61 8.23 6.06
N ILE A 91 6.90 9.26 6.51
CA ILE A 91 5.44 9.36 6.45
C ILE A 91 5.13 10.23 5.23
N CYS A 92 4.44 9.66 4.25
CA CYS A 92 3.92 10.37 3.08
C CYS A 92 2.40 10.51 3.19
#